data_AF-A0A537PVC4-F1
#
_entry.id   AF-A0A537PVC4-F1
#
_cell.length_a   1.000
_cell.length_b   1.000
_cell.length_c   1.000
_cell.angle_alpha   90.00
_cell.angle_beta   90.00
_cell.angle_gamma   90.00
#
_symmetry.space_group_name_H-M   'P 1'
#
loop_
_entity.id
_entity.type
_entity.pdbx_description
1 polymer ?
#
loop_
_entity_poly.entity_id
_entity_poly.type
_entity_poly.pdbx_seq_one_letter_code
_entity_poly.pdbx_strand_id
1 'polypeptide(L)' 'MYFALNEDQIAVRDMARDFAAEKIAPHAVRWDEEKHFPVEVMREAAKLGIGGVYI' A
#
# COMPACT_ATOMS: atom_id res chain seq x y z
N MET A 1 22.79 -0.53 18.65
CA MET A 1 22.11 -0.39 17.35
C MET A 1 20.68 0.01 17.62
N TYR A 2 20.16 1.04 16.94
CA TYR A 2 18.79 1.52 17.12
C TYR A 2 17.93 0.96 15.99
N PHE A 3 16.84 0.26 16.34
CA PHE A 3 15.99 -0.49 15.40
C PHE A 3 14.58 0.11 15.26
N ALA A 4 14.25 1.16 16.01
CA ALA A 4 12.95 1.78 15.91
C ALA A 4 12.88 2.69 14.68
N LEU A 5 11.72 2.70 14.05
CA LEU A 5 11.39 3.65 12.99
C LEU A 5 11.31 5.07 13.55
N ASN A 6 11.65 6.05 12.74
CA ASN A 6 11.35 7.45 13.05
C ASN A 6 9.86 7.76 12.76
N GLU A 7 9.42 8.95 13.16
CA GLU A 7 8.01 9.36 13.03
C GLU A 7 7.52 9.36 11.57
N ASP A 8 8.34 9.84 10.64
CA ASP A 8 8.01 9.85 9.21
C ASP A 8 7.84 8.44 8.65
N GLN A 9 8.74 7.51 9.02
CA GLN A 9 8.66 6.11 8.62
C GLN A 9 7.42 5.42 9.21
N ILE A 10 7.04 5.76 10.44
CA ILE A 10 5.80 5.25 11.05
C ILE A 10 4.59 5.77 10.27
N ALA A 11 4.55 7.06 9.94
CA ALA A 11 3.45 7.66 9.19
C ALA A 11 3.28 7.01 7.80
N VAL A 12 4.38 6.79 7.07
CA VAL A 12 4.35 6.11 5.77
C VAL A 12 3.88 4.66 5.91
N ARG A 13 4.36 3.93 6.92
CA ARG A 13 3.93 2.56 7.20
C ARG A 13 2.44 2.48 7.47
N ASP A 14 1.93 3.38 8.30
CA ASP A 14 0.53 3.34 8.74
C ASP A 14 -0.41 3.72 7.59
N MET A 15 -0.06 4.74 6.80
CA MET A 15 -0.77 5.06 5.56
C MET A 15 -0.84 3.86 4.58
N ALA A 16 0.29 3.16 4.38
CA ALA A 16 0.32 2.01 3.49
C ALA A 16 -0.51 0.83 4.03
N ARG A 17 -0.47 0.62 5.35
CA ARG A 17 -1.26 -0.42 6.04
C ARG A 17 -2.76 -0.18 5.86
N ASP A 18 -3.21 1.04 6.11
CA ASP A 18 -4.63 1.38 6.07
C ASP A 18 -5.16 1.27 4.64
N PHE A 19 -4.42 1.78 3.66
CA PHE A 19 -4.76 1.61 2.25
C PHE A 19 -4.88 0.13 1.86
N ALA A 20 -3.91 -0.71 2.26
CA ALA A 20 -3.95 -2.14 1.95
C ALA A 20 -5.15 -2.83 2.61
N ALA A 21 -5.46 -2.50 3.86
CA ALA A 21 -6.59 -3.07 4.60
C ALA A 21 -7.95 -2.71 3.96
N GLU A 22 -8.10 -1.48 3.49
CA GLU A 22 -9.36 -0.99 2.94
C GLU A 22 -9.55 -1.31 1.46
N LYS A 23 -8.49 -1.21 0.66
CA LYS A 23 -8.59 -1.22 -0.82
C LYS A 23 -8.12 -2.51 -1.47
N ILE A 24 -7.23 -3.27 -0.81
CA ILE A 24 -6.61 -4.46 -1.38
C ILE A 24 -7.13 -5.73 -0.70
N ALA A 25 -7.05 -5.80 0.63
CA ALA A 25 -7.35 -7.01 1.39
C ALA A 25 -8.74 -7.61 1.12
N PRO A 26 -9.83 -6.84 0.94
CA PRO A 26 -11.16 -7.40 0.65
C PRO A 26 -11.27 -8.13 -0.69
N HIS A 27 -10.32 -7.90 -1.60
CA HIS A 27 -10.38 -8.42 -2.98
C HIS A 27 -9.19 -9.30 -3.36
N ALA A 28 -8.12 -9.32 -2.53
CA ALA A 28 -6.84 -9.93 -2.85
C ALA A 28 -6.94 -11.39 -3.31
N VAL A 29 -7.69 -12.23 -2.60
CA VAL A 29 -7.85 -13.66 -2.94
C VAL A 29 -8.50 -13.83 -4.32
N ARG A 30 -9.60 -13.10 -4.57
CA ARG A 30 -10.31 -13.17 -5.85
C ARG A 30 -9.42 -12.71 -7.01
N TRP A 31 -8.69 -11.61 -6.81
CA TRP A 31 -7.82 -11.09 -7.86
C TRP A 31 -6.67 -12.04 -8.20
N ASP A 32 -6.12 -12.74 -7.20
CA ASP A 32 -5.09 -13.76 -7.43
C ASP A 32 -5.64 -14.93 -8.26
N GLU A 33 -6.78 -15.50 -7.85
CA GLU A 33 -7.46 -16.60 -8.56
C GLU A 33 -7.80 -16.23 -10.01
N GLU A 34 -8.27 -15.01 -10.24
CA GLU A 34 -8.66 -14.49 -11.54
C GLU A 34 -7.48 -13.97 -12.38
N LYS A 35 -6.26 -13.93 -11.82
CA LYS A 35 -5.08 -13.27 -12.42
C LYS A 35 -5.37 -11.82 -12.82
N HIS A 36 -6.18 -11.14 -12.00
CA HIS A 36 -6.63 -9.78 -12.24
C HIS A 36 -5.62 -8.78 -11.71
N PHE A 37 -5.21 -7.83 -12.56
CA PHE A 37 -4.39 -6.70 -12.15
C PHE A 37 -5.28 -5.45 -11.90
N PRO A 38 -5.40 -4.96 -10.65
CA PRO A 38 -6.34 -3.91 -10.29
C PRO A 38 -5.79 -2.50 -10.60
N VAL A 39 -5.77 -2.13 -11.87
CA VAL A 39 -5.17 -0.86 -12.34
C VAL A 39 -5.70 0.37 -11.60
N GLU A 40 -7.01 0.46 -11.35
CA GLU A 40 -7.60 1.62 -10.67
C GLU A 40 -7.10 1.76 -9.22
N VAL A 41 -7.00 0.65 -8.50
CA VAL A 41 -6.48 0.61 -7.13
C VAL A 41 -5.00 1.00 -7.11
N MET A 42 -4.23 0.56 -8.10
CA MET A 42 -2.83 0.98 -8.24
C MET A 42 -2.69 2.48 -8.51
N ARG A 43 -3.62 3.09 -9.28
CA ARG A 43 -3.63 4.55 -9.46
C ARG A 43 -4.01 5.29 -8.18
N GLU A 44 -4.91 4.75 -7.36
CA GLU A 44 -5.20 5.31 -6.03
C GLU A 44 -3.96 5.26 -5.13
N ALA A 45 -3.25 4.14 -5.09
CA ALA A 45 -2.00 4.00 -4.32
C ALA A 45 -0.94 5.00 -4.79
N ALA A 46 -0.84 5.24 -6.10
CA ALA A 46 0.10 6.20 -6.66
C ALA A 46 -0.16 7.65 -6.19
N LYS A 47 -1.43 8.04 -6.03
CA LYS A 47 -1.81 9.37 -5.49
C LYS A 47 -1.39 9.57 -4.04
N LEU A 48 -1.23 8.48 -3.28
CA LEU A 48 -0.74 8.50 -1.90
C LEU A 48 0.80 8.52 -1.83
N GLY A 49 1.50 8.60 -2.97
CA GLY A 49 2.96 8.60 -3.01
C GLY A 49 3.60 7.22 -2.77
N ILE A 50 2.81 6.17 -2.56
CA ILE A 50 3.29 4.80 -2.28
C ILE A 50 4.10 4.24 -3.45
N GLY A 51 3.80 4.65 -4.70
CA GLY A 51 4.53 4.25 -5.90
C GLY A 51 5.86 4.97 -6.13
N GLY A 52 6.21 5.96 -5.31
CA GLY A 52 7.36 6.85 -5.52
C GLY A 52 8.12 7.20 -4.23
N VAL A 53 8.09 6.32 -3.22
CA VAL A 53 8.66 6.55 -1.88
C VAL A 53 10.17 6.87 -1.91
N TYR A 54 10.87 6.56 -3.00
CA TYR A 54 12.27 6.93 -3.24
C TYR A 54 12.48 7.40 -4.68
N ILE A 55 12.16 8.66 -4.95
CA ILE A 55 12.52 9.38 -6.18
C ILE A 55 13.12 10.73 -5.79
#